data_AF-A0A2D5PIX6-F1
#
_entry.id   AF-A0A2D5PIX6-F1
#
_cell.length_a   1.000
_cell.length_b   1.000
_cell.length_c   1.000
_cell.angle_alpha   90.00
_cell.angle_beta   90.00
_cell.angle_gamma   90.00
#
_symmetry.space_group_name_H-M   'P 1'
#
loop_
_entity.id
_entity.type
_entity.pdbx_description
1 polymer ?
#
loop_
_entity_poly.entity_id
_entity_poly.type
_entity_poly.pdbx_seq_one_letter_code
_entity_poly.pdbx_strand_id
1 'polypeptide(L)' 'MANYMTQAMSYGQLPRITYYRKQSAPHVSHAESGAFTSDAIQHYADTHQVPPDAVEKGRYLSGQGVPTAGQTEEI' A
#
# COMPACT_ATOMS: atom_id res chain seq x y z
N MET A 1 -7.20 -13.57 -13.92
CA MET A 1 -6.26 -13.27 -12.82
C MET A 1 -6.95 -12.34 -11.84
N ALA A 2 -6.68 -12.47 -10.54
CA ALA A 2 -7.17 -11.51 -9.57
C ALA A 2 -6.37 -10.21 -9.70
N ASN A 3 -7.06 -9.08 -9.60
CA ASN A 3 -6.43 -7.77 -9.65
C ASN A 3 -6.16 -7.28 -8.23
N TYR A 4 -5.06 -6.55 -8.06
CA TYR A 4 -4.60 -6.01 -6.80
C TYR A 4 -4.39 -4.50 -6.90
N MET A 5 -4.63 -3.83 -5.79
CA MET A 5 -4.18 -2.47 -5.52
C MET A 5 -2.78 -2.57 -4.97
N THR A 6 -1.87 -1.70 -5.40
CA THR A 6 -0.51 -1.64 -4.88
C THR A 6 -0.11 -0.21 -4.60
N GLN A 7 0.63 0.01 -3.52
CA GLN A 7 1.21 1.30 -3.19
C GLN A 7 2.42 1.11 -2.28
N ALA A 8 3.50 1.83 -2.59
CA ALA A 8 4.69 1.80 -1.76
C ALA A 8 4.62 2.85 -0.65
N MET A 9 5.12 2.50 0.53
CA MET A 9 5.33 3.39 1.66
C MET A 9 6.81 3.44 2.03
N SER A 10 7.28 4.62 2.42
CA SER A 10 8.66 4.84 2.88
C SER A 10 8.71 5.95 3.93
N TYR A 11 9.77 5.96 4.74
CA TYR A 11 10.03 7.05 5.67
C TYR A 11 11.53 7.27 5.88
N GLY A 12 12.06 8.39 5.38
CA GLY A 12 13.46 8.77 5.59
C GLY A 12 14.45 7.68 5.15
N GLN A 13 15.16 7.09 6.10
CA GLN A 13 16.14 6.01 5.87
C GLN A 13 15.56 4.60 6.04
N LEU A 14 14.28 4.47 6.41
CA LEU A 14 13.62 3.18 6.60
C LEU A 14 13.36 2.49 5.26
N PRO A 15 13.29 1.15 5.26
CA PRO A 15 13.07 0.41 4.03
C PRO A 15 11.72 0.76 3.41
N ARG A 16 11.71 0.81 2.08
CA ARG A 16 10.50 1.00 1.29
C ARG A 16 9.75 -0.32 1.15
N ILE A 17 8.50 -0.36 1.60
CA ILE A 17 7.63 -1.54 1.51
C ILE A 17 6.52 -1.27 0.50
N THR A 18 6.27 -2.21 -0.40
CA THR A 18 5.14 -2.15 -1.33
C THR A 18 3.98 -2.96 -0.79
N TYR A 19 2.96 -2.26 -0.32
CA TYR A 19 1.73 -2.85 0.14
C TYR A 19 0.84 -3.25 -1.04
N TYR A 20 0.12 -4.35 -0.89
CA TYR A 20 -0.88 -4.79 -1.85
C TYR A 20 -2.12 -5.36 -1.19
N ARG A 21 -3.27 -5.17 -1.83
CA ARG A 21 -4.56 -5.71 -1.40
C ARG A 21 -5.38 -6.13 -2.59
N LYS A 22 -6.07 -7.27 -2.48
CA LYS A 22 -6.96 -7.77 -3.55
C LYS A 22 -8.09 -6.77 -3.82
N GLN A 23 -8.34 -6.49 -5.09
CA GLN A 23 -9.45 -5.64 -5.49
C GLN A 23 -10.79 -6.34 -5.34
N SER A 24 -11.78 -5.63 -4.81
CA SER A 24 -13.16 -6.10 -4.79
C SER A 24 -13.78 -6.14 -6.20
N ALA A 25 -13.35 -5.22 -7.08
CA ALA A 25 -13.88 -5.04 -8.43
C ALA A 25 -12.79 -4.55 -9.41
N PRO A 26 -12.98 -4.69 -10.74
CA PRO A 26 -12.02 -4.19 -11.74
C PRO A 26 -11.75 -2.68 -11.63
N HIS A 27 -12.79 -1.93 -11.22
CA HIS A 27 -12.71 -0.52 -10.90
C HIS A 27 -13.09 -0.35 -9.43
N VAL A 28 -12.09 -0.20 -8.57
CA VAL A 28 -12.33 0.03 -7.15
C VAL A 28 -12.90 1.42 -6.90
N SER A 29 -13.73 1.53 -5.87
CA SER A 29 -14.30 2.81 -5.48
C SER A 29 -13.23 3.74 -4.90
N HIS A 30 -13.52 5.04 -4.87
CA HIS A 30 -12.70 6.01 -4.13
C HIS A 30 -12.60 5.68 -2.64
N ALA A 31 -13.67 5.11 -2.06
CA ALA A 31 -13.68 4.69 -0.66
C ALA A 31 -12.72 3.53 -0.41
N GLU A 32 -12.73 2.51 -1.28
CA GLU A 32 -11.84 1.35 -1.15
C GLU A 32 -10.37 1.72 -1.38
N SER A 33 -10.09 2.52 -2.41
CA SER A 33 -8.72 3.00 -2.65
C SER A 33 -8.21 3.91 -1.52
N GLY A 34 -9.07 4.77 -0.98
CA GLY A 34 -8.76 5.58 0.20
C GLY A 34 -8.46 4.72 1.43
N ALA A 35 -9.32 3.74 1.73
CA ALA A 35 -9.14 2.81 2.84
C ALA A 35 -7.84 2.00 2.69
N PHE A 36 -7.53 1.52 1.48
CA PHE A 36 -6.27 0.83 1.21
C PHE A 36 -5.05 1.72 1.51
N THR A 37 -5.04 2.97 1.06
CA THR A 37 -3.93 3.90 1.34
C THR A 37 -3.82 4.18 2.85
N SER A 38 -4.94 4.39 3.54
CA SER A 38 -4.95 4.63 4.99
C SER A 38 -4.42 3.42 5.77
N ASP A 39 -4.86 2.21 5.42
CA ASP A 39 -4.42 0.97 6.06
C ASP A 39 -2.92 0.71 5.83
N ALA A 40 -2.44 0.95 4.60
CA ALA A 40 -1.01 0.80 4.29
C ALA A 40 -0.12 1.81 5.03
N ILE A 41 -0.59 3.05 5.18
CA ILE A 41 0.11 4.07 5.98
C ILE A 41 0.15 3.64 7.45
N GLN A 42 -1.00 3.23 8.00
CA GLN A 42 -1.13 2.84 9.39
C GLN A 42 -0.25 1.62 9.70
N HIS A 43 -0.29 0.61 8.84
CA HIS A 43 0.53 -0.59 9.00
C HIS A 43 2.03 -0.27 8.98
N TYR A 44 2.47 0.56 8.03
CA TYR A 44 3.87 0.98 7.95
C TYR A 44 4.28 1.78 9.19
N ALA A 45 3.42 2.71 9.63
CA ALA A 45 3.61 3.53 10.81
C ALA A 45 3.75 2.70 12.08
N ASP A 46 2.85 1.74 12.28
CA ASP A 46 2.87 0.85 13.46
C ASP A 46 4.10 -0.07 13.44
N THR A 47 4.44 -0.63 12.28
CA THR A 47 5.60 -1.52 12.10
C THR A 47 6.92 -0.82 12.43
N HIS A 48 7.03 0.45 12.04
CA HIS A 48 8.27 1.22 12.18
C HIS A 48 8.25 2.22 13.35
N GLN A 49 7.16 2.27 14.11
CA GLN A 49 6.93 3.23 15.19
C GLN A 49 7.14 4.69 14.76
N VAL A 50 6.64 5.04 13.58
CA VAL A 50 6.72 6.40 13.02
C VAL A 50 5.34 7.06 12.96
N PRO A 51 5.25 8.39 12.96
CA PRO A 51 3.96 9.07 12.80
C PRO A 51 3.35 8.74 11.42
N PRO A 52 2.04 8.41 11.33
CA PRO A 52 1.40 8.09 10.07
C PRO A 52 1.39 9.27 9.08
N ASP A 53 1.38 10.50 9.58
CA ASP A 53 1.50 11.73 8.79
C ASP A 53 2.90 11.93 8.18
N ALA A 54 3.91 11.26 8.75
CA ALA A 54 5.28 11.34 8.27
C ALA A 54 5.57 10.29 7.18
N VAL A 55 4.72 9.27 7.04
CA VAL A 55 4.88 8.21 6.03
C VAL A 55 4.68 8.78 4.62
N GLU A 56 5.70 8.63 3.78
CA GLU A 56 5.64 9.03 2.39
C GLU A 56 4.96 7.96 1.55
N LYS A 57 3.84 8.34 0.94
CA LYS A 57 3.09 7.47 0.02
C LYS A 57 3.61 7.61 -1.40
N GLY A 58 3.97 6.49 -2.00
CA GLY A 58 4.30 6.37 -3.41
C GLY A 58 3.06 6.39 -4.31
N ARG A 59 3.28 6.09 -5.58
CA ARG A 59 2.21 6.00 -6.58
C ARG A 59 1.26 4.84 -6.25
N TYR A 60 -0.03 5.15 -6.16
CA TYR A 60 -1.09 4.16 -6.12
C TYR A 60 -1.31 3.58 -7.52
N LEU A 61 -1.42 2.25 -7.61
CA LEU A 61 -1.70 1.52 -8.83
C LEU A 61 -2.84 0.52 -8.58
N SER A 62 -3.78 0.46 -9.51
CA SER A 62 -4.90 -0.49 -9.53
C SER A 62 -4.74 -1.48 -10.68
N GLY A 63 -5.44 -2.62 -10.63
CA GLY A 63 -5.41 -3.59 -11.73
C GLY A 63 -4.07 -4.31 -11.87
N GLN A 64 -3.26 -4.35 -10.81
CA GLN A 64 -1.93 -4.96 -10.84
C GLN A 64 -1.99 -6.44 -10.47
N GLY A 65 -0.94 -7.20 -10.82
CA GLY A 65 -0.68 -8.50 -10.20
C GLY A 65 -0.10 -8.34 -8.79
N VAL A 66 0.11 -9.48 -8.10
CA VAL A 66 0.85 -9.48 -6.82
C VAL A 66 2.27 -8.98 -7.09
N PRO A 67 2.74 -7.95 -6.38
CA PRO A 67 4.09 -7.43 -6.57
C PRO A 67 5.11 -8.44 -6.02
N THR A 68 6.16 -8.72 -6.82
CA THR A 68 7.21 -9.70 -6.50
C THR A 68 8.59 -9.08 -6.29
N ALA A 69 8.71 -7.75 -6.45
CA ALA A 69 9.97 -7.04 -6.39
C ALA A 69 10.13 -6.27 -5.06
N GLY A 70 11.30 -6.43 -4.43
CA GLY A 70 11.62 -5.75 -3.16
C GLY A 70 10.86 -6.32 -1.97
N GLN A 71 10.71 -5.51 -0.91
CA GLN A 71 9.86 -5.86 0.22
C GLN A 71 8.40 -5.55 -0.11
N THR A 72 7.56 -6.58 0.00
CA THR A 72 6.13 -6.49 -0.29
C THR A 72 5.32 -7.12 0.84
N GLU A 73 4.19 -6.52 1.16
CA GLU A 73 3.31 -6.98 2.24
C GLU A 73 1.84 -6.91 1.81
N GLU A 74 1.07 -7.95 2.14
CA GLU A 74 -0.37 -7.99 1.91
C GLU A 74 -1.11 -7.37 3.10
N ILE A 75 -2.12 -6.55 2.82
CA ILE A 75 -2.99 -5.93 3.84
C ILE A 75 -4.46 -6.06 3.52
#